data_AF-A0A925KNW7-F1
#
_entry.id   AF-A0A925KNW7-F1
#
_cell.length_a   1.000
_cell.length_b   1.000
_cell.length_c   1.000
_cell.angle_alpha   90.00
_cell.angle_beta   90.00
_cell.angle_gamma   90.00
#
_symmetry.space_group_name_H-M   'P 1'
#
loop_
_entity.id
_entity.type
_entity.pdbx_description
1 polymer ?
#
loop_
_entity_poly.entity_id
_entity_poly.type
_entity_poly.pdbx_seq_one_letter_code
_entity_poly.pdbx_strand_id
1 'polypeptide(L)'
;MGFELISLKMRPLAIYWMSLVVGCMISAPAFAFGLEDVTAMARALAEKHFETPRQNLPPELRDITYDQYRDIRFRSEKSLWQSANLPFEIRFFHAGLNFRHPVRINVVEATGVAPLRFDSSDFHYGKNTFDTTRFADAGFAGFRVHYPINNQEYKDEVAVFLGESYFRAVGKGQRYGLSAR
;
A
#
# COMPACT_ATOMS: atom_id res chain seq x y z
N MET A 1 -52.25 62.67 -33.11
CA MET A 1 -51.11 62.13 -33.87
C MET A 1 -49.85 62.49 -33.08
N GLY A 2 -49.18 61.50 -32.48
CA GLY A 2 -47.75 61.51 -32.16
C GLY A 2 -47.23 62.30 -30.93
N PHE A 3 -46.63 61.54 -29.98
CA PHE A 3 -45.40 61.81 -29.20
C PHE A 3 -45.35 63.06 -28.27
N GLU A 4 -44.77 63.12 -27.07
CA GLU A 4 -43.84 62.26 -26.30
C GLU A 4 -43.79 62.67 -24.81
N LEU A 5 -43.30 61.72 -24.00
CA LEU A 5 -42.98 61.65 -22.55
C LEU A 5 -42.33 62.87 -21.85
N ILE A 6 -42.62 63.05 -20.54
CA ILE A 6 -41.60 63.25 -19.48
C ILE A 6 -42.01 62.57 -18.14
N SER A 7 -41.23 61.55 -17.80
CA SER A 7 -40.80 61.01 -16.50
C SER A 7 -41.23 61.69 -15.19
N LEU A 8 -41.80 60.90 -14.25
CA LEU A 8 -41.52 61.05 -12.83
C LEU A 8 -41.28 59.66 -12.18
N LYS A 9 -40.05 59.45 -11.71
CA LYS A 9 -39.59 58.25 -11.01
C LYS A 9 -40.33 58.08 -9.68
N MET A 10 -40.94 56.92 -9.49
CA MET A 10 -41.18 56.33 -8.17
C MET A 10 -40.78 54.85 -8.23
N ARG A 11 -39.68 54.50 -7.56
CA ARG A 11 -39.44 53.13 -7.09
C ARG A 11 -40.07 53.06 -5.70
N PRO A 12 -40.75 51.95 -5.36
CA PRO A 12 -40.03 51.03 -4.49
C PRO A 12 -40.33 49.54 -4.73
N LEU A 13 -39.30 48.77 -4.39
CA LEU A 13 -39.26 47.43 -3.80
C LEU A 13 -40.02 46.25 -4.42
N ALA A 14 -39.20 45.21 -4.64
CA ALA A 14 -39.48 43.80 -4.40
C ALA A 14 -40.29 43.04 -5.45
N ILE A 15 -39.59 42.39 -6.39
CA ILE A 15 -39.83 40.97 -6.68
C ILE A 15 -38.47 40.29 -6.84
N TYR A 16 -38.35 39.19 -6.10
CA TYR A 16 -37.14 38.45 -5.77
C TYR A 16 -36.53 37.66 -6.93
N TRP A 17 -35.19 37.70 -7.00
CA TRP A 17 -34.28 36.56 -7.13
C TRP A 17 -34.88 35.22 -7.60
N MET A 18 -34.66 34.85 -8.86
CA MET A 18 -34.79 33.46 -9.28
C MET A 18 -33.76 33.09 -10.33
N SER A 19 -32.57 32.73 -9.85
CA SER A 19 -31.64 31.76 -10.49
C SER A 19 -30.75 31.20 -9.38
N LEU A 20 -31.36 30.44 -8.46
CA LEU A 20 -30.60 29.66 -7.48
C LEU A 20 -29.93 28.51 -8.23
N VAL A 21 -28.61 28.56 -8.28
CA VAL A 21 -27.73 27.47 -8.72
C VAL A 21 -28.01 26.26 -7.85
N VAL A 22 -28.79 25.29 -8.35
CA VAL A 22 -28.86 23.95 -7.74
C VAL A 22 -27.76 23.11 -8.37
N GLY A 23 -26.53 23.47 -8.05
CA GLY A 23 -25.40 22.55 -8.13
C GLY A 23 -25.49 21.64 -6.92
N CYS A 24 -26.41 20.67 -6.94
CA CYS A 24 -26.46 19.63 -5.94
C CYS A 24 -25.21 18.77 -6.14
N MET A 25 -24.13 19.13 -5.46
CA MET A 25 -22.98 18.25 -5.28
C MET A 25 -23.49 17.02 -4.54
N ILE A 26 -23.85 16.00 -5.31
CA ILE A 26 -23.94 14.64 -4.80
C ILE A 26 -22.51 14.28 -4.43
N SER A 27 -22.12 14.58 -3.18
CA SER A 27 -20.94 13.98 -2.58
C SER A 27 -21.31 12.52 -2.39
N ALA A 28 -21.04 11.71 -3.41
CA ALA A 28 -20.98 10.27 -3.21
C ALA A 28 -19.95 10.04 -2.11
N PRO A 29 -20.26 9.28 -1.05
CA PRO A 29 -19.23 8.91 -0.11
C PRO A 29 -18.14 8.21 -0.93
N ALA A 30 -16.95 8.79 -0.96
CA ALA A 30 -15.78 8.07 -1.42
C ALA A 30 -15.67 6.89 -0.46
N PHE A 31 -16.03 5.69 -0.92
CA PHE A 31 -15.83 4.45 -0.17
C PHE A 31 -14.31 4.28 0.00
N ALA A 32 -13.76 4.92 1.01
CA ALA A 32 -12.37 4.79 1.40
C ALA A 32 -12.25 3.48 2.16
N PHE A 33 -11.33 2.61 1.72
CA PHE A 33 -11.02 1.36 2.39
C PHE A 33 -10.58 1.64 3.84
N GLY A 34 -11.18 0.94 4.80
CA GLY A 34 -11.00 1.18 6.23
C GLY A 34 -10.85 -0.07 7.08
N LEU A 35 -10.76 0.12 8.40
CA LEU A 35 -10.63 -0.97 9.36
C LEU A 35 -11.89 -1.85 9.38
N GLU A 36 -13.05 -1.26 9.11
CA GLU A 36 -14.34 -1.94 9.05
C GLU A 36 -14.38 -2.98 7.92
N ASP A 37 -13.77 -2.69 6.77
CA ASP A 37 -13.65 -3.64 5.66
C ASP A 37 -12.82 -4.86 6.07
N VAL A 38 -11.67 -4.63 6.72
CA VAL A 38 -10.80 -5.69 7.23
C VAL A 38 -11.52 -6.51 8.31
N THR A 39 -12.27 -5.83 9.20
CA THR A 39 -13.03 -6.47 10.27
C THR A 39 -14.15 -7.36 9.70
N ALA A 40 -14.84 -6.89 8.65
CA ALA A 40 -15.85 -7.67 7.96
C ALA A 40 -15.25 -8.91 7.29
N MET A 41 -14.08 -8.77 6.62
CA MET A 41 -13.35 -9.91 6.05
C MET A 41 -12.93 -10.92 7.11
N ALA A 42 -12.40 -10.45 8.24
CA ALA A 42 -12.00 -11.32 9.35
C ALA A 42 -13.18 -12.08 9.95
N ARG A 43 -14.34 -11.42 10.15
CA ARG A 43 -15.57 -12.06 10.63
C ARG A 43 -16.04 -13.15 9.67
N ALA A 44 -16.08 -12.86 8.36
CA ALA A 44 -16.49 -13.83 7.35
C ALA A 44 -15.54 -15.05 7.26
N LEU A 45 -14.24 -14.87 7.54
CA LEU A 45 -13.28 -15.98 7.63
C LEU A 45 -13.49 -16.81 8.91
N ALA A 46 -13.80 -16.17 10.03
CA ALA A 46 -14.03 -16.85 11.30
C ALA A 46 -15.29 -17.74 11.30
N GLU A 47 -16.24 -17.48 10.40
CA GLU A 47 -17.45 -18.29 10.19
C GLU A 47 -17.21 -19.56 9.36
N LYS A 48 -16.00 -19.73 8.79
CA LYS A 48 -15.65 -20.88 7.94
C LYS A 48 -14.65 -21.79 8.65
N HIS A 49 -14.56 -23.03 8.17
CA HIS A 49 -13.46 -23.90 8.56
C HIS A 49 -12.12 -23.31 8.13
N PHE A 50 -11.10 -23.48 8.98
CA PHE A 50 -9.74 -23.05 8.66
C PHE A 50 -9.23 -23.76 7.40
N GLU A 51 -8.74 -22.97 6.44
CA GLU A 51 -8.07 -23.46 5.25
C GLU A 51 -6.57 -23.20 5.36
N THR A 52 -5.77 -24.27 5.32
CA THR A 52 -4.30 -24.14 5.32
C THR A 52 -3.87 -23.33 4.09
N PRO A 53 -3.09 -22.24 4.25
CA PRO A 53 -2.63 -21.47 3.12
C PRO A 53 -1.80 -22.34 2.17
N ARG A 54 -2.02 -22.18 0.86
CA ARG A 54 -1.31 -22.97 -0.16
C ARG A 54 0.20 -22.69 -0.06
N GLN A 55 1.00 -23.76 -0.09
CA GLN A 55 2.45 -23.68 -0.24
C GLN A 55 2.81 -24.05 -1.68
N ASN A 56 2.91 -23.03 -2.55
CA ASN A 56 3.22 -23.19 -3.97
C ASN A 56 4.65 -22.74 -4.32
N LEU A 57 5.55 -22.68 -3.32
CA LEU A 57 6.94 -22.33 -3.57
C LEU A 57 7.65 -23.39 -4.42
N PRO A 58 8.36 -22.98 -5.49
CA PRO A 58 9.30 -23.83 -6.20
C PRO A 58 10.30 -24.50 -5.25
N PRO A 59 10.70 -25.76 -5.51
CA PRO A 59 11.69 -26.48 -4.69
C PRO A 59 12.95 -25.66 -4.40
N GLU A 60 13.42 -24.88 -5.38
CA GLU A 60 14.60 -24.02 -5.28
C GLU A 60 14.50 -22.98 -4.17
N LEU A 61 13.30 -22.51 -3.83
CA LEU A 61 13.05 -21.54 -2.75
C LEU A 61 12.63 -22.23 -1.45
N ARG A 62 11.97 -23.39 -1.53
CA ARG A 62 11.54 -24.17 -0.37
C ARG A 62 12.72 -24.84 0.34
N ASP A 63 13.66 -25.37 -0.44
CA ASP A 63 14.78 -26.19 0.01
C ASP A 63 16.12 -25.39 -0.04
N ILE A 64 16.01 -24.06 -0.21
CA ILE A 64 17.13 -23.12 -0.19
C ILE A 64 17.87 -23.15 1.15
N THR A 65 19.20 -22.99 1.13
CA THR A 65 19.98 -22.83 2.37
C THR A 65 19.85 -21.41 2.93
N TYR A 66 20.20 -21.24 4.21
CA TYR A 66 20.22 -19.91 4.82
C TYR A 66 21.13 -18.92 4.09
N ASP A 67 22.33 -19.34 3.69
CA ASP A 67 23.27 -18.46 2.98
C ASP A 67 22.73 -18.05 1.60
N GLN A 68 22.14 -19.00 0.87
CA GLN A 68 21.50 -18.73 -0.41
C GLN A 68 20.32 -17.76 -0.27
N TYR A 69 19.47 -17.94 0.75
CA TYR A 69 18.35 -17.04 1.03
C TYR A 69 18.83 -15.65 1.44
N ARG A 70 19.89 -15.55 2.26
CA ARG A 70 20.50 -14.27 2.66
C ARG A 70 21.04 -13.50 1.45
N ASP A 71 21.49 -14.17 0.41
CA ASP A 71 21.98 -13.53 -0.82
C ASP A 71 20.85 -12.92 -1.68
N ILE A 72 19.58 -13.26 -1.41
CA ILE A 72 18.43 -12.63 -2.07
C ILE A 72 18.19 -11.24 -1.46
N ARG A 73 18.28 -10.20 -2.29
CA ARG A 73 18.17 -8.79 -1.90
C ARG A 73 17.19 -8.05 -2.80
N PHE A 74 16.26 -7.32 -2.21
CA PHE A 74 15.38 -6.44 -2.97
C PHE A 74 16.18 -5.28 -3.58
N ARG A 75 15.84 -4.91 -4.82
CA ARG A 75 16.42 -3.78 -5.55
C ARG A 75 15.91 -2.47 -4.96
N SER A 76 16.79 -1.65 -4.39
CA SER A 76 16.38 -0.38 -3.77
C SER A 76 15.71 0.58 -4.75
N GLU A 77 16.10 0.55 -6.02
CA GLU A 77 15.52 1.33 -7.12
C GLU A 77 14.08 0.90 -7.47
N LYS A 78 13.62 -0.25 -6.97
CA LYS A 78 12.26 -0.76 -7.13
C LYS A 78 11.36 -0.49 -5.93
N SER A 79 11.84 0.25 -4.93
CA SER A 79 11.06 0.51 -3.71
C SER A 79 9.73 1.21 -4.05
N LEU A 80 8.66 0.76 -3.41
CA LEU A 80 7.36 1.42 -3.56
C LEU A 80 7.48 2.88 -3.09
N TRP A 81 6.96 3.79 -3.91
CA TRP A 81 6.99 5.25 -3.72
C TRP A 81 8.37 5.93 -3.81
N GLN A 82 9.41 5.23 -4.25
CA GLN A 82 10.72 5.84 -4.49
C GLN A 82 10.63 6.97 -5.54
N SER A 83 9.94 6.72 -6.65
CA SER A 83 9.78 7.70 -7.74
C SER A 83 8.85 8.86 -7.37
N ALA A 84 8.00 8.69 -6.35
CA ALA A 84 7.10 9.72 -5.85
C ALA A 84 7.79 10.72 -4.90
N ASN A 85 9.08 10.50 -4.58
CA ASN A 85 9.85 11.32 -3.65
C ASN A 85 9.16 11.54 -2.29
N LEU A 86 8.44 10.51 -1.83
CA LEU A 86 7.80 10.51 -0.51
C LEU A 86 8.83 10.26 0.59
N PRO A 87 8.60 10.72 1.82
CA PRO A 87 9.53 10.44 2.92
C PRO A 87 9.59 8.95 3.27
N PHE A 88 8.51 8.20 3.00
CA PHE A 88 8.44 6.75 3.20
C PHE A 88 8.66 5.99 1.90
N GLU A 89 9.40 4.88 2.00
CA GLU A 89 9.55 3.88 0.95
C GLU A 89 9.28 2.49 1.51
N ILE A 90 8.71 1.60 0.69
CA ILE A 90 8.51 0.20 1.09
C ILE A 90 9.40 -0.71 0.25
N ARG A 91 10.07 -1.64 0.93
CA ARG A 91 10.82 -2.74 0.30
C ARG A 91 10.24 -4.06 0.75
N PHE A 92 10.44 -5.09 -0.06
CA PHE A 92 9.79 -6.38 0.16
C PHE A 92 10.78 -7.49 0.48
N PHE A 93 10.29 -8.52 1.16
CA PHE A 93 11.03 -9.77 1.37
C PHE A 93 10.54 -10.82 0.37
N HIS A 94 11.46 -11.60 -0.18
CA HIS A 94 11.13 -12.70 -1.07
C HIS A 94 10.65 -13.90 -0.23
N ALA A 95 9.63 -14.64 -0.69
CA ALA A 95 9.24 -15.90 -0.05
C ALA A 95 10.31 -16.99 -0.25
N GLY A 96 10.54 -17.83 0.77
CA GLY A 96 11.59 -18.84 0.75
C GLY A 96 12.06 -19.22 2.15
N LEU A 97 12.83 -20.31 2.23
CA LEU A 97 13.35 -20.87 3.48
C LEU A 97 12.19 -21.18 4.47
N ASN A 98 12.09 -20.38 5.55
CA ASN A 98 11.07 -20.50 6.58
C ASN A 98 9.79 -19.71 6.24
N PHE A 99 9.85 -18.80 5.27
CA PHE A 99 8.73 -17.96 4.85
C PHE A 99 8.04 -18.58 3.64
N ARG A 100 7.37 -19.72 3.87
CA ARG A 100 6.78 -20.57 2.83
C ARG A 100 5.38 -20.15 2.38
N HIS A 101 4.76 -19.26 3.13
CA HIS A 101 3.42 -18.74 2.89
C HIS A 101 3.54 -17.27 2.50
N PRO A 102 3.41 -16.91 1.21
CA PRO A 102 3.47 -15.52 0.81
C PRO A 102 2.27 -14.75 1.35
N VAL A 103 2.50 -13.49 1.67
CA VAL A 103 1.46 -12.54 2.08
C VAL A 103 1.00 -11.72 0.89
N ARG A 104 -0.30 -11.42 0.83
CA ARG A 104 -0.86 -10.52 -0.17
C ARG A 104 -0.69 -9.08 0.31
N ILE A 105 -0.05 -8.26 -0.51
CA ILE A 105 0.10 -6.82 -0.28
C ILE A 105 -0.88 -6.08 -1.19
N ASN A 106 -1.62 -5.13 -0.64
CA ASN A 106 -2.44 -4.19 -1.42
C ASN A 106 -1.97 -2.77 -1.14
N VAL A 107 -2.02 -1.91 -2.15
CA VAL A 107 -1.80 -0.46 -2.04
C VAL A 107 -3.18 0.20 -2.00
N VAL A 108 -3.39 1.06 -1.00
CA VAL A 108 -4.60 1.84 -0.83
C VAL A 108 -4.27 3.29 -1.16
N GLU A 109 -4.88 3.81 -2.23
CA GLU A 109 -4.71 5.18 -2.70
C GLU A 109 -6.07 5.88 -2.79
N ALA A 110 -6.07 7.19 -3.04
CA ALA A 110 -7.31 7.96 -3.22
C ALA A 110 -8.18 7.44 -4.39
N THR A 111 -7.57 6.76 -5.35
CA THR A 111 -8.22 6.16 -6.53
C THR A 111 -8.78 4.76 -6.27
N GLY A 112 -8.44 4.12 -5.15
CA GLY A 112 -8.95 2.81 -4.76
C GLY A 112 -7.89 1.89 -4.16
N VAL A 113 -8.21 0.59 -4.16
CA VAL A 113 -7.34 -0.47 -3.61
C VAL A 113 -6.87 -1.37 -4.75
N ALA A 114 -5.56 -1.57 -4.87
CA ALA A 114 -4.97 -2.43 -5.89
C ALA A 114 -4.01 -3.46 -5.28
N PRO A 115 -4.03 -4.72 -5.73
CA PRO A 115 -3.02 -5.69 -5.31
C PRO A 115 -1.66 -5.32 -5.88
N LEU A 116 -0.63 -5.34 -5.03
CA LEU A 116 0.75 -5.22 -5.48
C LEU A 116 1.20 -6.58 -6.02
N ARG A 117 1.49 -6.63 -7.32
CA ARG A 117 1.96 -7.86 -7.97
C ARG A 117 3.40 -8.13 -7.59
N PHE A 118 3.69 -9.40 -7.31
CA PHE A 118 5.05 -9.87 -7.14
C PHE A 118 5.76 -9.92 -8.50
N ASP A 119 7.01 -9.49 -8.54
CA ASP A 119 7.90 -9.62 -9.70
C ASP A 119 9.26 -10.14 -9.22
N SER A 120 9.68 -11.29 -9.76
CA SER A 120 10.96 -11.89 -9.38
C SER A 120 12.15 -11.03 -9.81
N SER A 121 11.98 -10.17 -10.81
CA SER A 121 13.01 -9.25 -11.30
C SER A 121 13.30 -8.08 -10.35
N ASP A 122 12.41 -7.80 -9.39
CA ASP A 122 12.64 -6.78 -8.35
C ASP A 122 13.67 -7.21 -7.30
N PHE A 123 14.22 -8.42 -7.43
CA PHE A 123 15.22 -8.97 -6.54
C PHE A 123 16.53 -9.27 -7.28
N HIS A 124 17.64 -9.05 -6.58
CA HIS A 124 18.92 -9.66 -6.87
C HIS A 124 18.99 -11.01 -6.15
N TYR A 125 19.43 -12.06 -6.84
CA TYR A 125 19.62 -13.39 -6.27
C TYR A 125 21.08 -13.67 -5.89
N GLY A 126 21.95 -12.65 -5.93
CA GLY A 126 23.35 -12.77 -5.55
C GLY A 126 24.08 -13.83 -6.38
N LYS A 127 24.72 -14.78 -5.70
CA LYS A 127 25.50 -15.87 -6.33
C LYS A 127 24.65 -17.08 -6.71
N ASN A 128 23.36 -17.07 -6.42
CA ASN A 128 22.49 -18.20 -6.70
C ASN A 128 22.27 -18.37 -8.20
N THR A 129 22.31 -19.62 -8.66
CA THR A 129 22.02 -20.00 -10.05
C THR A 129 20.59 -20.54 -10.16
N PHE A 130 19.61 -19.70 -9.85
CA PHE A 130 18.19 -20.07 -9.93
C PHE A 130 17.61 -19.74 -11.31
N ASP A 131 16.67 -20.57 -11.77
CA ASP A 131 15.77 -20.18 -12.86
C ASP A 131 14.62 -19.33 -12.30
N THR A 132 14.84 -18.02 -12.28
CA THR A 132 13.89 -17.05 -11.69
C THR A 132 12.62 -16.88 -12.50
N THR A 133 12.55 -17.42 -13.74
CA THR A 133 11.33 -17.43 -14.54
C THR A 133 10.25 -18.31 -13.91
N ARG A 134 10.66 -19.30 -13.09
CA ARG A 134 9.78 -20.18 -12.33
C ARG A 134 9.23 -19.55 -11.05
N PHE A 135 9.65 -18.33 -10.72
CA PHE A 135 9.30 -17.67 -9.45
C PHE A 135 8.09 -16.75 -9.55
N ALA A 136 7.37 -16.73 -10.68
CA ALA A 136 6.22 -15.84 -10.89
C ALA A 136 5.18 -15.91 -9.75
N ASP A 137 4.97 -17.11 -9.18
CA ASP A 137 4.01 -17.34 -8.09
C ASP A 137 4.66 -17.43 -6.70
N ALA A 138 5.94 -17.05 -6.55
CA ALA A 138 6.65 -17.17 -5.28
C ALA A 138 6.10 -16.20 -4.22
N GLY A 139 5.85 -14.95 -4.61
CA GLY A 139 5.21 -13.96 -3.75
C GLY A 139 6.13 -13.31 -2.70
N PHE A 140 5.56 -12.37 -1.95
CA PHE A 140 6.25 -11.65 -0.89
C PHE A 140 6.16 -12.39 0.44
N ALA A 141 7.26 -12.51 1.19
CA ALA A 141 7.24 -12.99 2.58
C ALA A 141 6.77 -11.93 3.59
N GLY A 142 6.87 -10.66 3.22
CA GLY A 142 6.64 -9.52 4.11
C GLY A 142 7.19 -8.24 3.50
N PHE A 143 7.21 -7.18 4.30
CA PHE A 143 7.72 -5.88 3.86
C PHE A 143 8.45 -5.14 4.99
N ARG A 144 9.20 -4.12 4.61
CA ARG A 144 9.91 -3.22 5.51
C ARG A 144 9.68 -1.78 5.08
N VAL A 145 9.60 -0.90 6.07
CA VAL A 145 9.36 0.53 5.92
C VAL A 145 10.69 1.26 6.05
N HIS A 146 10.97 2.13 5.10
CA HIS A 146 12.14 2.99 5.08
C HIS A 146 11.74 4.45 5.28
N TYR A 147 12.45 5.16 6.15
CA TYR A 147 12.22 6.59 6.44
C TYR A 147 13.53 7.27 6.88
N PRO A 148 13.79 8.55 6.53
CA PRO A 148 14.99 9.28 6.93
C PRO A 148 14.94 9.71 8.42
N ILE A 149 14.98 8.73 9.33
CA ILE A 149 14.78 8.98 10.78
C ILE A 149 16.02 9.58 11.45
N ASN A 150 17.22 9.19 10.98
CA ASN A 150 18.48 9.63 11.59
C ASN A 150 19.09 10.83 10.84
N ASN A 151 19.03 10.86 9.52
CA ASN A 151 19.48 11.96 8.65
C ASN A 151 18.63 12.04 7.38
N GLN A 152 18.72 13.14 6.63
CA GLN A 152 17.91 13.38 5.42
C GLN A 152 18.47 12.72 4.14
N GLU A 153 19.71 12.25 4.16
CA GLU A 153 20.40 11.68 2.98
C GLU A 153 20.12 10.19 2.80
N TYR A 154 19.76 9.49 3.87
CA TYR A 154 19.55 8.05 3.89
C TYR A 154 18.23 7.66 4.57
N LYS A 155 17.48 6.76 3.93
CA LYS A 155 16.25 6.19 4.50
C LYS A 155 16.56 4.90 5.25
N ASP A 156 16.66 5.01 6.56
CA ASP A 156 16.82 3.88 7.48
C ASP A 156 15.62 2.95 7.42
N GLU A 157 15.86 1.66 7.67
CA GLU A 157 14.79 0.70 7.93
C GLU A 157 14.20 0.98 9.33
N VAL A 158 12.93 1.40 9.39
CA VAL A 158 12.27 1.82 10.64
C VAL A 158 11.23 0.83 11.14
N ALA A 159 10.72 -0.03 10.28
CA ALA A 159 9.83 -1.11 10.66
C ALA A 159 9.94 -2.32 9.71
N VAL A 160 9.71 -3.52 10.24
CA VAL A 160 9.70 -4.79 9.50
C VAL A 160 8.50 -5.61 9.91
N PHE A 161 7.75 -6.09 8.94
CA PHE A 161 6.67 -7.07 9.06
C PHE A 161 7.10 -8.33 8.32
N LEU A 162 7.46 -9.38 9.05
CA LEU A 162 8.00 -10.60 8.46
C LEU A 162 7.82 -11.79 9.41
N GLY A 163 7.07 -12.79 8.93
CA GLY A 163 6.78 -14.04 9.66
C GLY A 163 5.55 -13.92 10.56
N GLU A 164 4.54 -14.73 10.27
CA GLU A 164 3.26 -14.73 11.01
C GLU A 164 2.71 -13.30 11.22
N SER A 165 2.26 -12.97 12.43
CA SER A 165 1.85 -11.61 12.82
C SER A 165 2.97 -10.79 13.47
N TYR A 166 4.25 -11.22 13.37
CA TYR A 166 5.34 -10.53 14.03
C TYR A 166 5.78 -9.28 13.28
N PHE A 167 6.09 -8.23 14.05
CA PHE A 167 6.73 -7.04 13.54
C PHE A 167 7.72 -6.43 14.52
N ARG A 168 8.64 -5.64 13.99
CA ARG A 168 9.61 -4.84 14.75
C ARG A 168 9.59 -3.40 14.25
N ALA A 169 9.85 -2.46 15.15
CA ALA A 169 9.99 -1.06 14.81
C ALA A 169 11.10 -0.42 15.65
N VAL A 170 11.69 0.66 15.14
CA VAL A 170 12.73 1.43 15.82
C VAL A 170 12.43 2.93 15.74
N GLY A 171 12.79 3.65 16.81
CA GLY A 171 12.86 5.10 16.83
C GLY A 171 14.25 5.63 16.47
N LYS A 172 14.39 6.96 16.48
CA LYS A 172 15.65 7.65 16.17
C LYS A 172 16.78 7.17 17.09
N GLY A 173 17.93 6.81 16.50
CA GLY A 173 19.11 6.32 17.22
C GLY A 173 18.97 4.92 17.83
N GLN A 174 17.86 4.21 17.61
CA GLN A 174 17.65 2.86 18.13
C GLN A 174 18.13 1.80 17.14
N ARG A 175 18.35 0.59 17.66
CA ARG A 175 18.59 -0.63 16.87
C ARG A 175 17.47 -1.63 17.17
N TYR A 176 17.23 -2.56 16.24
CA TYR A 176 16.25 -3.61 16.48
C TYR A 176 16.57 -4.42 17.72
N GLY A 177 15.56 -4.58 18.57
CA GLY A 177 15.56 -5.47 19.71
C GLY A 177 14.37 -6.43 19.64
N LEU A 178 13.45 -6.26 20.60
CA LEU A 178 12.26 -7.09 20.74
C LEU A 178 11.29 -6.97 19.56
N SER A 179 10.43 -7.98 19.40
CA SER A 179 9.33 -7.99 18.43
C SER A 179 7.99 -7.86 19.15
N ALA A 180 7.00 -7.35 18.45
CA ALA A 180 5.58 -7.37 18.82
C ALA A 180 4.82 -8.33 17.89
N ARG A 181 3.58 -8.69 18.27
CA ARG A 181 2.67 -9.55 17.50
C ARG A 181 1.21 -9.30 17.87
#